data_AF-A0A2S7XT33-F1
#
_entry.id   AF-A0A2S7XT33-F1
#
_cell.length_a   1.000
_cell.length_b   1.000
_cell.length_c   1.000
_cell.angle_alpha   90.00
_cell.angle_beta   90.00
_cell.angle_gamma   90.00
#
_symmetry.space_group_name_H-M   'P 1'
#
loop_
_entity.id
_entity.type
_entity.pdbx_description
1 polymer ?
#
loop_
_entity_poly.entity_id
_entity_poly.type
_entity_poly.pdbx_seq_one_letter_code
_entity_poly.pdbx_strand_id
1 'polypeptide(L)'
;MELPEPSFVIYSGRGMHLYWLIKPVPAKALPVWQMVQNKLVEALLPVGADPVVKDCTRVLRLCGTINSKNGVQVTGKKLTGKRWTLHQLSDAVLGKRPEWVPSQKPRSAQVHSFSAKPNGRKKYGSIYQWCLWYTKI
;
A
#
# COMPACT_ATOMS: atom_id res chain seq x y z
N MET A 1 -21.77 -1.15 5.63
CA MET A 1 -20.32 -1.17 5.89
C MET A 1 -19.91 0.26 6.16
N GLU A 2 -19.38 0.57 7.33
CA GLU A 2 -18.96 1.93 7.65
C GLU A 2 -17.50 2.11 7.22
N LEU A 3 -17.26 3.06 6.31
CA LEU A 3 -15.89 3.45 5.95
C LEU A 3 -15.28 4.28 7.09
N PRO A 4 -13.97 4.11 7.38
CA PRO A 4 -13.32 4.97 8.35
C PRO A 4 -13.34 6.43 7.87
N GLU A 5 -13.61 7.36 8.78
CA GLU A 5 -13.60 8.79 8.46
C GLU A 5 -12.21 9.22 7.94
N PRO A 6 -12.14 10.01 6.85
CA PRO A 6 -10.88 10.54 6.35
C PRO A 6 -10.22 11.51 7.34
N SER A 7 -8.90 11.67 7.19
CA SER A 7 -8.10 12.61 7.96
C SER A 7 -8.31 14.05 7.48
N PHE A 8 -8.39 14.25 6.15
CA PHE A 8 -8.59 15.54 5.50
C PHE A 8 -9.45 15.39 4.25
N VAL A 9 -10.12 16.47 3.88
CA VAL A 9 -10.76 16.64 2.57
C VAL A 9 -10.17 17.86 1.88
N ILE A 10 -9.88 17.75 0.59
CA ILE A 10 -9.46 18.86 -0.26
C ILE A 10 -10.52 19.07 -1.34
N TYR A 11 -11.04 20.28 -1.46
CA TYR A 11 -11.96 20.69 -2.52
C TYR A 11 -11.16 21.28 -3.68
N SER A 12 -11.19 20.61 -4.83
CA SER A 12 -10.38 20.96 -6.01
C SER A 12 -11.05 21.97 -6.94
N GLY A 13 -12.26 22.41 -6.61
CA GLY A 13 -13.13 23.25 -7.44
C GLY A 13 -13.95 22.50 -8.49
N ARG A 14 -13.69 21.22 -8.73
CA ARG A 14 -14.53 20.33 -9.58
C ARG A 14 -14.94 19.03 -8.89
N GLY A 15 -14.61 18.90 -7.62
CA GLY A 15 -14.80 17.70 -6.82
C GLY A 15 -13.97 17.78 -5.55
N MET A 16 -13.77 16.63 -4.91
CA MET A 16 -13.02 16.54 -3.67
C MET A 16 -12.07 15.34 -3.65
N HIS A 17 -10.97 15.48 -2.92
CA HIS A 17 -10.03 14.40 -2.61
C HIS A 17 -10.13 14.10 -1.12
N LEU A 18 -10.27 12.82 -0.78
CA LEU A 18 -10.27 12.33 0.59
C LEU A 18 -8.90 11.75 0.92
N TYR A 19 -8.36 12.11 2.08
CA TYR A 19 -7.05 11.63 2.52
C TYR A 19 -7.16 10.85 3.81
N TRP A 20 -6.67 9.61 3.80
CA TRP A 20 -6.35 8.84 5.00
C TRP A 20 -4.84 8.88 5.20
N LEU A 21 -4.37 9.66 6.18
CA LEU A 21 -2.94 9.73 6.45
C LEU A 21 -2.44 8.42 7.03
N ILE A 22 -1.38 7.87 6.44
CA ILE A 22 -0.68 6.70 6.98
C ILE A 22 0.70 7.09 7.53
N LYS A 23 1.17 6.33 8.51
CA LYS A 23 2.59 6.33 8.92
C LYS A 23 3.44 5.74 7.78
N PRO A 24 4.72 6.12 7.67
CA PRO A 24 5.63 5.55 6.68
C PRO A 24 5.63 4.01 6.75
N VAL A 25 5.62 3.37 5.58
CA VAL A 25 5.66 1.91 5.43
C VAL A 25 6.70 1.52 4.40
N PRO A 26 7.31 0.33 4.52
CA PRO A 26 8.27 -0.15 3.51
C PRO A 26 7.54 -0.50 2.21
N ALA A 27 8.26 -0.42 1.07
CA ALA A 27 7.71 -0.68 -0.26
C ALA A 27 7.04 -2.06 -0.41
N LYS A 28 7.50 -3.07 0.36
CA LYS A 28 6.88 -4.40 0.43
C LYS A 28 5.39 -4.39 0.83
N ALA A 29 4.91 -3.31 1.43
CA ALA A 29 3.52 -3.15 1.84
C ALA A 29 2.60 -2.63 0.72
N LEU A 30 3.14 -2.32 -0.46
CA LEU A 30 2.39 -1.81 -1.61
C LEU A 30 1.18 -2.68 -2.00
N PRO A 31 1.26 -4.03 -2.02
CA PRO A 31 0.10 -4.86 -2.35
C PRO A 31 -1.06 -4.67 -1.37
N VAL A 32 -0.76 -4.58 -0.06
CA VAL A 32 -1.76 -4.35 0.98
C VAL A 32 -2.37 -2.95 0.84
N TRP A 33 -1.53 -1.95 0.61
CA TRP A 33 -1.99 -0.59 0.33
C TRP A 33 -2.93 -0.55 -0.88
N GLN A 34 -2.60 -1.27 -1.96
CA GLN A 34 -3.43 -1.34 -3.16
C GLN A 34 -4.80 -1.98 -2.89
N MET A 35 -4.85 -3.03 -2.07
CA MET A 35 -6.11 -3.64 -1.66
C MET A 35 -7.01 -2.66 -0.90
N VAL A 36 -6.42 -1.92 0.05
CA VAL A 36 -7.14 -0.87 0.79
C VAL A 36 -7.66 0.20 -0.16
N GLN A 37 -6.81 0.71 -1.05
CA GLN A 37 -7.18 1.73 -2.03
C GLN A 37 -8.32 1.25 -2.95
N ASN A 38 -8.23 0.02 -3.46
CA ASN A 38 -9.27 -0.56 -4.30
C ASN A 38 -10.61 -0.64 -3.58
N LYS A 39 -10.61 -1.04 -2.30
CA LYS A 39 -11.82 -1.16 -1.52
C LYS A 39 -12.45 0.20 -1.19
N LEU A 40 -11.61 1.20 -0.88
CA LEU A 40 -12.06 2.58 -0.70
C LEU A 40 -12.73 3.13 -1.96
N VAL A 41 -12.10 2.94 -3.12
CA VAL A 41 -12.66 3.37 -4.41
C VAL A 41 -13.99 2.68 -4.68
N GLU A 42 -14.03 1.35 -4.54
CA GLU A 42 -15.26 0.55 -4.73
C GLU A 42 -16.41 1.06 -3.85
N ALA A 43 -16.13 1.29 -2.56
CA ALA A 43 -17.14 1.76 -1.62
C ALA A 43 -17.62 3.19 -1.89
N LEU A 44 -16.82 4.02 -2.57
CA LEU A 44 -17.16 5.39 -2.93
C LEU A 44 -17.68 5.54 -4.37
N LEU A 45 -17.77 4.46 -5.16
CA LEU A 45 -18.38 4.50 -6.50
C LEU A 45 -19.80 5.07 -6.49
N PRO A 46 -20.70 4.71 -5.54
CA PRO A 46 -22.07 5.25 -5.52
C PRO A 46 -22.15 6.77 -5.34
N VAL A 47 -21.10 7.38 -4.78
CA VAL A 47 -21.02 8.84 -4.59
C VAL A 47 -20.17 9.53 -5.66
N GLY A 48 -19.80 8.82 -6.73
CA GLY A 48 -19.09 9.38 -7.88
C GLY A 48 -17.56 9.34 -7.78
N ALA A 49 -16.97 8.40 -7.03
CA ALA A 49 -15.53 8.19 -7.08
C ALA A 49 -15.06 7.78 -8.48
N ASP A 50 -13.92 8.33 -8.90
CA ASP A 50 -13.30 7.96 -10.17
C ASP A 50 -12.59 6.59 -10.02
N PRO A 51 -13.03 5.55 -10.76
CA PRO A 51 -12.52 4.18 -10.64
C PRO A 51 -11.03 4.04 -11.01
N VAL A 52 -10.45 5.03 -11.71
CA VAL A 52 -9.06 5.04 -12.17
C VAL A 52 -8.12 5.57 -11.09
N VAL A 53 -8.61 6.13 -9.98
CA VAL A 53 -7.81 6.71 -8.89
C VAL A 53 -7.24 5.64 -7.95
N LYS A 54 -6.27 4.87 -8.43
CA LYS A 54 -5.72 3.69 -7.73
C LYS A 54 -4.20 3.67 -7.61
N ASP A 55 -3.50 4.70 -8.06
CA ASP A 55 -2.04 4.78 -8.03
C ASP A 55 -1.48 5.34 -6.72
N CYS A 56 -0.28 4.88 -6.37
CA CYS A 56 0.41 5.27 -5.14
C CYS A 56 1.10 6.65 -5.24
N THR A 57 1.29 7.20 -6.45
CA THR A 57 2.18 8.35 -6.69
C THR A 57 1.53 9.49 -7.47
N ARG A 58 0.24 9.80 -7.21
CA ARG A 58 -0.48 10.85 -7.94
C ARG A 58 -0.04 12.26 -7.56
N VAL A 59 0.09 13.13 -8.56
CA VAL A 59 0.15 14.59 -8.34
C VAL A 59 -1.26 15.14 -8.20
N LEU A 60 -1.58 15.70 -7.03
CA LEU A 60 -2.88 16.27 -6.71
C LEU A 60 -2.77 17.78 -6.50
N ARG A 61 -3.88 18.50 -6.70
CA ARG A 61 -3.93 19.96 -6.51
C ARG A 61 -3.65 20.33 -5.05
N LEU A 62 -2.82 21.35 -4.84
CA LEU A 62 -2.43 21.85 -3.53
C LEU A 62 -3.43 22.89 -3.01
N CYS A 63 -3.75 22.84 -1.72
CA CYS A 63 -4.58 23.85 -1.08
C CYS A 63 -3.97 25.25 -1.20
N GLY A 64 -4.82 26.26 -1.36
CA GLY A 64 -4.43 27.66 -1.56
C GLY A 64 -4.19 28.04 -3.03
N THR A 65 -3.95 27.07 -3.91
CA THR A 65 -3.74 27.34 -5.35
C THR A 65 -5.06 27.60 -6.09
N ILE A 66 -4.99 28.33 -7.21
CA ILE A 66 -6.14 28.56 -8.09
C ILE A 66 -6.19 27.49 -9.18
N ASN A 67 -7.34 26.85 -9.35
CA ASN A 67 -7.57 25.96 -10.46
C ASN A 67 -7.82 26.79 -11.73
N SER A 68 -6.80 26.91 -12.59
CA SER A 68 -6.86 27.72 -13.82
C SER A 68 -8.02 27.37 -14.76
N LYS A 69 -8.54 26.14 -14.69
CA LYS A 69 -9.67 25.69 -15.51
C LYS A 69 -11.02 26.26 -15.11
N ASN A 70 -11.18 26.84 -13.91
CA ASN A 70 -12.44 27.45 -13.46
C ASN A 70 -12.26 28.66 -12.54
N GLY A 71 -11.04 29.08 -12.25
CA GLY A 71 -10.75 30.21 -11.37
C GLY A 71 -11.03 29.95 -9.88
N VAL A 72 -11.43 28.73 -9.50
CA VAL A 72 -11.80 28.43 -8.11
C VAL A 72 -10.55 28.12 -7.29
N GLN A 73 -10.46 28.69 -6.10
CA GLN A 73 -9.40 28.38 -5.15
C GLN A 73 -9.59 26.97 -4.57
N VAL A 74 -8.52 26.20 -4.55
CA VAL A 74 -8.46 24.89 -3.92
C VAL A 74 -8.44 25.09 -2.40
N THR A 75 -9.45 24.59 -1.70
CA THR A 75 -9.56 24.71 -0.24
C THR A 75 -9.42 23.34 0.41
N GLY A 76 -9.06 23.31 1.69
CA GLY A 76 -8.92 22.07 2.45
C GLY A 76 -9.54 22.19 3.83
N LYS A 77 -10.13 21.10 4.31
CA LYS A 77 -10.67 20.99 5.66
C LYS A 77 -10.03 19.80 6.37
N LYS A 78 -9.45 20.06 7.55
CA LYS A 78 -9.05 19.01 8.49
C LYS A 78 -10.33 18.43 9.11
N LEU A 79 -10.47 17.12 9.02
CA LEU A 79 -11.52 16.36 9.69
C LEU A 79 -10.91 15.82 10.99
N THR A 80 -10.77 14.51 11.12
CA THR A 80 -10.10 13.90 12.27
C THR A 80 -8.62 14.29 12.38
N GLY A 81 -7.92 14.49 11.25
CA GLY A 81 -6.47 14.63 11.21
C GLY A 81 -5.70 13.40 11.73
N LYS A 82 -6.39 12.28 11.97
CA LYS A 82 -5.80 11.06 12.54
C LYS A 82 -4.80 10.46 11.57
N ARG A 83 -3.66 10.00 12.09
CA ARG A 83 -2.66 9.26 11.32
C ARG A 83 -2.72 7.78 11.68
N TRP A 84 -2.95 6.96 10.67
CA TRP A 84 -3.17 5.53 10.78
C TRP A 84 -1.87 4.75 10.61
N THR A 85 -1.74 3.60 11.26
CA THR A 85 -0.85 2.57 10.71
C THR A 85 -1.55 1.90 9.53
N LEU A 86 -0.80 1.38 8.56
CA LEU A 86 -1.41 0.63 7.45
C LEU A 86 -2.21 -0.58 7.96
N HIS A 87 -1.78 -1.20 9.07
CA HIS A 87 -2.49 -2.29 9.73
C HIS A 87 -3.87 -1.84 10.21
N GLN A 88 -3.93 -0.75 10.98
CA GLN A 88 -5.21 -0.22 11.49
C GLN A 88 -6.16 0.19 10.37
N LEU A 89 -5.63 0.86 9.32
CA LEU A 89 -6.45 1.26 8.18
C LEU A 89 -6.94 0.05 7.39
N SER A 90 -6.06 -0.94 7.17
CA SER A 90 -6.42 -2.20 6.53
C SER A 90 -7.51 -2.93 7.29
N ASP A 91 -7.40 -3.04 8.62
CA ASP A 91 -8.39 -3.73 9.43
C ASP A 91 -9.73 -2.99 9.44
N ALA A 92 -9.72 -1.65 9.36
CA ALA A 92 -10.93 -0.83 9.27
C ALA A 92 -11.63 -0.92 7.89
N VAL A 93 -10.86 -1.03 6.80
CA VAL A 93 -11.41 -1.02 5.43
C VAL A 93 -11.71 -2.42 4.91
N LEU A 94 -10.80 -3.38 5.14
CA LEU A 94 -10.88 -4.75 4.63
C LEU A 94 -11.51 -5.71 5.64
N GLY A 95 -11.63 -5.30 6.91
CA GLY A 95 -12.07 -6.15 8.02
C GLY A 95 -10.88 -6.72 8.82
N LYS A 96 -11.18 -7.23 10.02
CA LYS A 96 -10.16 -7.78 10.92
C LYS A 96 -9.53 -9.01 10.29
N ARG A 97 -8.19 -9.01 10.26
CA ARG A 97 -7.43 -10.22 9.90
C ARG A 97 -7.61 -11.29 10.99
N PRO A 98 -7.66 -12.57 10.61
CA PRO A 98 -7.60 -13.65 11.58
C PRO A 98 -6.28 -13.55 12.35
N GLU A 99 -6.34 -13.86 13.64
CA GLU A 99 -5.14 -13.93 14.45
C GLU A 99 -4.20 -14.97 13.86
N TRP A 100 -2.91 -14.64 13.77
CA TRP A 100 -1.95 -15.59 13.25
C TRP A 100 -1.82 -16.74 14.25
N VAL A 101 -2.25 -17.93 13.83
CA VAL A 101 -2.05 -19.15 14.61
C VAL A 101 -0.85 -19.88 14.01
N PRO A 102 0.18 -20.21 14.81
CA PRO A 102 1.27 -21.05 14.35
C PRO A 102 0.70 -22.35 13.78
N SER A 103 1.08 -22.70 12.55
CA SER A 103 0.70 -23.99 12.01
C SER A 103 1.34 -25.09 12.85
N GLN A 104 0.53 -25.89 13.54
CA GLN A 104 1.01 -27.06 14.28
C GLN A 104 1.51 -28.19 13.36
N LYS A 105 1.33 -28.06 12.03
CA LYS A 105 1.91 -29.00 11.07
C LYS A 105 3.43 -28.89 11.17
N PRO A 106 4.16 -29.97 11.55
CA PRO A 106 5.60 -29.97 11.41
C PRO A 106 5.90 -29.64 9.95
N ARG A 107 6.75 -28.65 9.70
CA ARG A 107 7.30 -28.46 8.35
C ARG A 107 8.13 -29.72 8.09
N SER A 108 7.52 -30.73 7.48
CA SER A 108 8.23 -31.86 6.90
C SER A 108 9.03 -31.30 5.73
N ALA A 109 10.19 -30.72 6.03
CA ALA A 109 11.19 -30.49 5.01
C ALA A 109 11.55 -31.89 4.51
N GLN A 110 11.16 -32.21 3.26
CA GLN A 110 11.82 -33.30 2.57
C GLN A 110 13.27 -32.87 2.40
N VAL A 111 14.12 -33.33 3.33
CA VAL A 111 15.56 -33.21 3.19
C VAL A 111 15.92 -34.15 2.05
N HIS A 112 15.98 -33.63 0.82
CA HIS A 112 16.77 -34.30 -0.19
C HIS A 112 18.20 -34.25 0.33
N SER A 113 18.72 -35.41 0.71
CA SER A 113 20.15 -35.58 0.94
C SER A 113 20.86 -35.19 -0.35
N PHE A 114 21.37 -33.97 -0.39
CA PHE A 114 22.29 -33.56 -1.44
C PHE A 114 23.55 -34.39 -1.24
N SER A 115 23.61 -35.56 -1.87
CA SER A 115 24.84 -36.33 -2.03
C SER A 115 25.70 -35.58 -3.04
N ALA A 116 26.35 -34.51 -2.57
CA ALA A 116 27.41 -33.86 -3.32
C ALA A 116 28.60 -34.84 -3.38
N LYS A 117 28.86 -35.40 -4.56
CA LYS A 117 30.14 -36.07 -4.80
C LYS A 117 31.25 -35.03 -4.56
N PRO A 118 32.28 -35.30 -3.75
CA PRO A 118 33.33 -34.35 -3.48
C PRO A 118 34.25 -34.26 -4.71
N ASN A 119 33.83 -33.52 -5.74
CA ASN A 119 34.73 -33.17 -6.82
C ASN A 119 35.57 -31.98 -6.34
N GLY A 120 36.80 -32.29 -5.93
CA GLY A 120 37.76 -31.35 -5.35
C GLY A 120 38.17 -30.23 -6.31
N ARG A 121 37.38 -29.17 -6.39
CA ARG A 121 37.85 -27.85 -6.82
C ARG A 121 37.60 -26.86 -5.70
N LYS A 122 38.67 -26.54 -4.95
CA LYS A 122 38.67 -25.42 -3.99
C LYS A 122 38.45 -24.13 -4.79
N LYS A 123 37.24 -23.56 -4.75
CA LYS A 123 37.02 -22.18 -5.18
C LYS A 123 37.31 -21.27 -3.99
N TYR A 124 38.45 -20.59 -4.03
CA TYR A 124 38.67 -19.40 -3.22
C TYR A 124 37.90 -18.24 -3.86
N GLY A 125 37.00 -17.62 -3.10
CA GLY A 125 36.23 -16.46 -3.52
C GLY A 125 35.34 -15.98 -2.39
N SER A 126 35.83 -15.00 -1.64
CA SER A 126 35.01 -14.19 -0.71
C SER A 126 34.31 -13.10 -1.52
N ILE A 127 33.00 -12.96 -1.38
CA ILE A 127 32.25 -11.81 -1.91
C ILE A 127 31.09 -11.47 -0.96
N TYR A 128 31.42 -10.79 0.14
CA TYR A 128 30.54 -9.71 0.57
C TYR A 128 30.45 -8.72 -0.60
N GLN A 129 29.44 -8.81 -1.48
CA GLN A 129 29.07 -7.71 -2.38
C GLN A 129 27.73 -7.95 -3.10
N TRP A 130 26.71 -7.25 -2.57
CA TRP A 130 25.64 -6.49 -3.26
C TRP A 130 24.83 -7.06 -4.46
N CYS A 131 23.50 -6.96 -4.28
CA CYS A 131 22.44 -6.51 -5.22
C CYS A 131 22.33 -7.03 -6.67
N LEU A 132 21.06 -7.35 -7.03
CA LEU A 132 20.29 -6.88 -8.21
C LEU A 132 19.71 -7.98 -9.16
N TRP A 133 18.37 -8.03 -9.19
CA TRP A 133 17.38 -8.22 -10.28
C TRP A 133 17.71 -8.96 -11.60
N TYR A 134 16.81 -9.84 -12.09
CA TYR A 134 15.80 -9.59 -13.17
C TYR A 134 15.01 -10.87 -13.60
N THR A 135 13.88 -10.61 -14.25
CA THR A 135 12.80 -11.46 -14.81
C THR A 135 13.20 -12.53 -15.83
N LYS A 136 12.31 -13.51 -16.06
CA LYS A 136 12.24 -14.23 -17.34
C LYS A 136 10.79 -14.40 -17.80
N ILE A 137 10.65 -14.23 -19.12
CA ILE A 137 9.46 -14.09 -19.98
C ILE A 137 8.44 -15.22 -19.77
#